data_AF-A0A5E9PLK1-F1
#
_entry.id   AF-A0A5E9PLK1-F1
#
_cell.length_a   1.000
_cell.length_b   1.000
_cell.length_c   1.000
_cell.angle_alpha   90.00
_cell.angle_beta   90.00
_cell.angle_gamma   90.00
#
_symmetry.space_group_name_H-M   'P 1'
#
loop_
_entity.id
_entity.type
_entity.pdbx_description
1 polymer ?
#
loop_
_entity_poly.entity_id
_entity_poly.type
_entity_poly.pdbx_seq_one_letter_code
_entity_poly.pdbx_strand_id
1 'polypeptide(L)'
;MSSLVLKNFSQRTRELAPGFVVSSVVAAAACFLSEHYGAPVMLFALLLGMSVNFLAAESKCKVGIEFTARSVLRMGIALLGMRITLGQITALGWQPVALVVTLVIVTIAVSVIAAKILGFQKLFGMLTGGSTAICGASAALALSAAFPNHPQKEKATLFTVIGVSALSTFAMIVYPMIAKWLGLSPQAAGVFLGATIHDVAQVVGAGYSMSTQTGDTATVVKLMRVAMLLPVIVCAAMITRMQGADSTGERPPLLPWFAVGFLILACINSTGWVPTMVQNGINDLSRWFLVIAISALGMKTQLKELASVGIKPILLMIGESIFLVALVLGLMRLWF
;
A
#
# COMPACT_ATOMS: atom_id res chain seq x y z
N MET A 1 -8.55 -38.63 1.24
CA MET A 1 -8.11 -37.23 1.08
C MET A 1 -8.14 -36.39 2.38
N SER A 2 -8.26 -36.99 3.58
CA SER A 2 -8.57 -36.21 4.81
C SER A 2 -7.45 -36.04 5.85
N SER A 3 -6.52 -36.98 6.02
CA SER A 3 -5.51 -36.89 7.11
C SER A 3 -4.34 -35.94 6.79
N LEU A 4 -3.89 -35.90 5.53
CA LEU A 4 -2.81 -35.03 5.05
C LEU A 4 -3.24 -33.55 5.01
N VAL A 5 -4.48 -33.26 4.60
CA VAL A 5 -5.01 -31.89 4.57
C VAL A 5 -5.16 -31.32 5.98
N LEU A 6 -5.67 -32.12 6.93
CA LEU A 6 -5.79 -31.73 8.33
C LEU A 6 -4.42 -31.51 9.01
N LYS A 7 -3.44 -32.39 8.73
CA LYS A 7 -2.06 -32.22 9.23
C LYS A 7 -1.41 -30.95 8.66
N ASN A 8 -1.54 -30.71 7.36
CA ASN A 8 -1.00 -29.51 6.71
C ASN A 8 -1.65 -28.22 7.23
N PHE A 9 -2.96 -28.25 7.51
CA PHE A 9 -3.65 -27.11 8.11
C PHE A 9 -3.20 -26.84 9.55
N SER A 10 -3.11 -27.89 10.38
CA SER A 10 -2.65 -27.79 11.77
C SER A 10 -1.19 -27.31 11.88
N GLN A 11 -0.32 -27.76 10.97
CA GLN A 11 1.05 -27.31 10.93
C GLN A 11 1.13 -25.82 10.52
N ARG A 12 0.39 -25.43 9.48
CA ARG A 12 0.36 -24.04 9.01
C ARG A 12 -0.21 -23.09 10.06
N THR A 13 -1.27 -23.47 10.77
CA THR A 13 -1.78 -22.65 11.88
C THR A 13 -0.77 -22.52 13.00
N ARG A 14 -0.05 -23.60 13.34
CA ARG A 14 0.99 -23.59 14.38
C ARG A 14 2.19 -22.71 14.00
N GLU A 15 2.53 -22.61 12.72
CA GLU A 15 3.58 -21.73 12.20
C GLU A 15 3.16 -20.26 12.18
N LEU A 16 1.89 -19.97 11.87
CA LEU A 16 1.38 -18.60 11.77
C LEU A 16 0.95 -18.00 13.10
N ALA A 17 0.47 -18.83 14.03
CA ALA A 17 -0.12 -18.38 15.29
C ALA A 17 0.79 -17.46 16.12
N PRO A 18 2.09 -17.76 16.34
CA PRO A 18 2.93 -16.91 17.20
C PRO A 18 2.98 -15.46 16.73
N GLY A 19 3.21 -15.23 15.43
CA GLY A 19 3.29 -13.88 14.89
C GLY A 19 1.95 -13.16 14.83
N PHE A 20 0.85 -13.88 14.55
CA PHE A 20 -0.49 -13.30 14.59
C PHE A 20 -0.88 -12.87 16.02
N VAL A 21 -0.60 -13.72 17.02
CA VAL A 21 -0.89 -13.44 18.43
C VAL A 21 -0.11 -12.22 18.91
N VAL A 22 1.20 -12.16 18.67
CA VAL A 22 2.02 -10.99 19.04
C VAL A 22 1.50 -9.72 18.37
N SER A 23 1.16 -9.78 17.07
CA SER A 23 0.58 -8.63 16.36
C SER A 23 -0.74 -8.18 16.97
N SER A 24 -1.56 -9.13 17.42
CA SER A 24 -2.85 -8.86 18.08
C SER A 24 -2.68 -8.25 19.47
N VAL A 25 -1.70 -8.70 20.24
CA VAL A 25 -1.36 -8.12 21.55
C VAL A 25 -0.90 -6.67 21.40
N VAL A 26 -0.03 -6.41 20.43
CA VAL A 26 0.44 -5.04 20.14
C VAL A 26 -0.71 -4.15 19.66
N ALA A 27 -1.62 -4.68 18.86
CA ALA A 27 -2.83 -3.95 18.45
C ALA A 27 -3.76 -3.64 19.64
N ALA A 28 -3.97 -4.59 20.55
CA ALA A 28 -4.76 -4.35 21.76
C ALA A 28 -4.10 -3.27 22.65
N ALA A 29 -2.78 -3.31 22.82
CA ALA A 29 -2.04 -2.29 23.54
C ALA A 29 -2.17 -0.90 22.86
N ALA A 30 -2.13 -0.86 21.53
CA ALA A 30 -2.35 0.38 20.78
C ALA A 30 -3.76 0.95 20.97
N CYS A 31 -4.80 0.10 20.98
CA CYS A 31 -6.17 0.51 21.28
C CYS A 31 -6.27 1.11 22.69
N PHE A 32 -5.72 0.41 23.68
CA PHE A 32 -5.70 0.87 25.07
C PHE A 32 -5.02 2.24 25.21
N LEU A 33 -3.84 2.42 24.61
CA LEU A 33 -3.14 3.71 24.65
C LEU A 33 -3.90 4.80 23.89
N SER A 34 -4.54 4.47 22.76
CA SER A 34 -5.37 5.43 22.01
C SER A 34 -6.53 5.96 22.84
N GLU A 35 -7.20 5.09 23.59
CA GLU A 35 -8.32 5.47 24.47
C GLU A 35 -7.87 6.36 25.64
N HIS A 36 -6.65 6.14 26.18
CA HIS A 36 -6.16 6.89 27.35
C HIS A 36 -5.46 8.20 26.99
N TYR A 37 -4.76 8.26 25.85
CA TYR A 37 -3.94 9.41 25.45
C TYR A 37 -4.56 10.23 24.31
N GLY A 38 -5.68 9.78 23.73
CA GLY A 38 -6.40 10.49 22.66
C GLY A 38 -5.68 10.58 21.31
N ALA A 39 -4.52 9.92 21.17
CA ALA A 39 -3.77 9.88 19.92
C ALA A 39 -4.25 8.73 19.00
N PRO A 40 -4.03 8.81 17.67
CA PRO A 40 -4.61 7.86 16.73
C PRO A 40 -4.11 6.41 16.90
N VAL A 41 -5.03 5.46 17.00
CA VAL A 41 -4.72 4.03 17.19
C VAL A 41 -3.76 3.46 16.15
N MET A 42 -3.90 3.86 14.87
CA MET A 42 -3.04 3.38 13.78
C MET A 42 -1.58 3.83 13.96
N LEU A 43 -1.37 5.02 14.53
CA LEU A 43 -0.04 5.53 14.83
C LEU A 43 0.59 4.74 15.98
N PHE A 44 -0.16 4.51 17.07
CA PHE A 44 0.32 3.66 18.17
C PHE A 44 0.63 2.24 17.70
N ALA A 45 -0.25 1.64 16.89
CA ALA A 45 -0.05 0.31 16.35
C ALA A 45 1.26 0.21 15.56
N LEU A 46 1.55 1.19 14.71
CA LEU A 46 2.80 1.26 13.95
C LEU A 46 4.01 1.42 14.88
N LEU A 47 4.00 2.41 15.79
CA LEU A 47 5.14 2.73 16.64
C LEU A 47 5.47 1.62 17.64
N LEU A 48 4.46 1.02 18.27
CA LEU A 48 4.65 -0.15 19.14
C LEU A 48 5.09 -1.38 18.34
N GLY A 49 4.59 -1.55 17.12
CA GLY A 49 5.08 -2.59 16.22
C GLY A 49 6.58 -2.41 15.94
N MET A 50 7.00 -1.18 15.63
CA MET A 50 8.41 -0.85 15.37
C MET A 50 9.30 -1.10 16.58
N SER A 51 8.82 -0.82 17.81
CA SER A 51 9.62 -1.06 19.02
C SER A 51 9.91 -2.55 19.28
N VAL A 52 9.07 -3.44 18.75
CA VAL A 52 9.25 -4.91 18.84
C VAL A 52 9.67 -5.56 17.51
N ASN A 53 10.29 -4.78 16.60
CA ASN A 53 10.78 -5.26 15.29
C ASN A 53 11.71 -6.49 15.37
N PHE A 54 12.45 -6.67 16.47
CA PHE A 54 13.31 -7.85 16.69
C PHE A 54 12.55 -9.18 16.60
N LEU A 55 11.24 -9.20 16.91
CA LEU A 55 10.40 -10.39 16.78
C LEU A 55 10.18 -10.80 15.32
N ALA A 56 10.30 -9.89 14.36
CA ALA A 56 10.21 -10.20 12.93
C ALA A 56 11.56 -10.63 12.32
N ALA A 57 12.69 -10.33 12.98
CA ALA A 57 14.02 -10.61 12.45
C ALA A 57 14.48 -12.05 12.73
N GLU A 58 14.38 -12.51 13.99
CA GLU A 58 15.10 -13.71 14.46
C GLU A 58 14.23 -14.71 15.24
N SER A 59 12.90 -14.50 15.28
CA SER A 59 12.00 -15.32 16.10
C SER A 59 11.07 -16.23 15.30
N LYS A 60 10.46 -17.20 15.99
CA LYS A 60 9.36 -18.05 15.48
C LYS A 60 8.13 -17.25 15.02
N CYS A 61 8.06 -15.95 15.34
CA CYS A 61 6.97 -15.06 14.97
C CYS A 61 7.07 -14.54 13.53
N LYS A 62 8.25 -14.62 12.88
CA LYS A 62 8.50 -14.01 11.56
C LYS A 62 7.43 -14.35 10.52
N VAL A 63 7.16 -15.64 10.31
CA VAL A 63 6.20 -16.10 9.30
C VAL A 63 4.78 -15.61 9.60
N GLY A 64 4.37 -15.64 10.87
CA GLY A 64 3.07 -15.13 11.31
C GLY A 64 2.94 -13.60 11.17
N ILE A 65 3.99 -12.85 11.47
CA ILE A 65 4.04 -11.39 11.28
C ILE A 65 3.95 -11.04 9.79
N GLU A 66 4.69 -11.76 8.94
CA GLU A 66 4.64 -11.57 7.49
C GLU A 66 3.25 -11.85 6.91
N PHE A 67 2.62 -12.94 7.34
CA PHE A 67 1.25 -13.26 6.99
C PHE A 67 0.28 -12.18 7.45
N THR A 68 0.44 -11.68 8.68
CA THR A 68 -0.46 -10.67 9.26
C THR A 68 -0.33 -9.32 8.53
N ALA A 69 0.90 -8.84 8.33
CA ALA A 69 1.16 -7.58 7.63
C ALA A 69 0.71 -7.59 6.15
N ARG A 70 0.56 -8.78 5.53
CA ARG A 70 0.18 -8.90 4.11
C ARG A 70 -1.25 -9.39 3.92
N SER A 71 -1.57 -10.57 4.43
CA SER A 71 -2.85 -11.24 4.17
C SER A 71 -3.96 -10.67 5.02
N VAL A 72 -3.74 -10.48 6.33
CA VAL A 72 -4.74 -9.89 7.24
C VAL A 72 -5.02 -8.44 6.86
N LEU A 73 -3.98 -7.68 6.49
CA LEU A 73 -4.15 -6.34 5.92
C LEU A 73 -5.09 -6.34 4.72
N ARG A 74 -4.83 -7.20 3.73
CA ARG A 74 -5.61 -7.28 2.49
C ARG A 74 -7.05 -7.72 2.76
N MET A 75 -7.27 -8.60 3.72
CA MET A 75 -8.61 -8.94 4.18
C MET A 75 -9.30 -7.71 4.78
N GLY A 76 -8.65 -6.96 5.68
CA GLY A 76 -9.19 -5.71 6.22
C GLY A 76 -9.56 -4.70 5.12
N ILE A 77 -8.66 -4.46 4.16
CA ILE A 77 -8.92 -3.55 3.03
C ILE A 77 -10.09 -4.05 2.19
N ALA A 78 -10.19 -5.35 1.89
CA ALA A 78 -11.35 -5.87 1.16
C ALA A 78 -12.64 -5.61 1.95
N LEU A 79 -12.66 -5.91 3.24
CA LEU A 79 -13.81 -5.71 4.12
C LEU A 79 -14.23 -4.23 4.23
N LEU A 80 -13.30 -3.26 4.10
CA LEU A 80 -13.64 -1.84 4.02
C LEU A 80 -14.62 -1.51 2.87
N GLY A 81 -14.74 -2.37 1.85
CA GLY A 81 -15.74 -2.21 0.81
C GLY A 81 -17.17 -2.17 1.36
N MET A 82 -17.44 -2.86 2.47
CA MET A 82 -18.75 -2.81 3.15
C MET A 82 -19.06 -1.47 3.82
N ARG A 83 -18.06 -0.58 3.94
CA ARG A 83 -18.22 0.75 4.52
C ARG A 83 -18.59 1.82 3.49
N ILE A 84 -18.29 1.56 2.23
CA ILE A 84 -18.33 2.55 1.15
C ILE A 84 -19.38 2.13 0.12
N THR A 85 -20.09 3.11 -0.43
CA THR A 85 -21.07 2.89 -1.51
C THR A 85 -20.54 3.40 -2.84
N LEU A 86 -21.03 2.85 -3.95
CA LEU A 86 -20.80 3.35 -5.30
C LEU A 86 -21.26 4.80 -5.42
N GLY A 87 -22.37 5.16 -4.77
CA GLY A 87 -22.85 6.54 -4.70
C GLY A 87 -21.82 7.50 -4.12
N GLN A 88 -21.17 7.13 -3.01
CA GLN A 88 -20.06 7.90 -2.44
C GLN A 88 -18.84 7.96 -3.38
N ILE A 89 -18.49 6.84 -4.04
CA ILE A 89 -17.38 6.83 -5.02
C ILE A 89 -17.70 7.74 -6.22
N THR A 90 -18.94 7.76 -6.71
CA THR A 90 -19.33 8.65 -7.80
C THR A 90 -19.46 10.11 -7.35
N ALA A 91 -19.80 10.34 -6.08
CA ALA A 91 -19.88 11.68 -5.50
C ALA A 91 -18.51 12.36 -5.36
N LEU A 92 -17.41 11.59 -5.34
CA LEU A 92 -16.06 12.12 -5.46
C LEU A 92 -15.80 12.79 -6.83
N GLY A 93 -16.65 12.53 -7.83
CA GLY A 93 -16.54 13.09 -9.17
C GLY A 93 -15.51 12.41 -10.06
N TRP A 94 -15.29 12.98 -11.24
CA TRP A 94 -14.31 12.48 -12.22
C TRP A 94 -12.88 12.95 -11.90
N GLN A 95 -12.73 13.99 -11.07
CA GLN A 95 -11.47 14.65 -10.77
C GLN A 95 -10.44 13.69 -10.17
N PRO A 96 -10.76 12.83 -9.18
CA PRO A 96 -9.79 11.87 -8.65
C PRO A 96 -9.32 10.83 -9.69
N VAL A 97 -10.19 10.44 -10.62
CA VAL A 97 -9.84 9.51 -11.70
C VAL A 97 -8.84 10.17 -12.65
N ALA A 98 -9.15 11.38 -13.14
CA ALA A 98 -8.25 12.14 -14.01
C ALA A 98 -6.91 12.44 -13.32
N LEU A 99 -6.96 12.74 -12.02
CA LEU A 99 -5.78 12.97 -11.18
C LEU A 99 -4.93 11.71 -11.12
N VAL A 100 -5.49 10.56 -10.75
CA VAL A 100 -4.76 9.29 -10.69
C VAL A 100 -4.11 8.91 -12.02
N VAL A 101 -4.85 9.01 -13.14
CA VAL A 101 -4.32 8.67 -14.46
C VAL A 101 -3.14 9.59 -14.81
N THR A 102 -3.31 10.90 -14.60
CA THR A 102 -2.26 11.89 -14.88
C THR A 102 -1.03 11.67 -14.01
N LEU A 103 -1.20 11.47 -12.71
CA LEU A 103 -0.11 11.21 -11.77
C LEU A 103 0.69 9.97 -12.16
N VAL A 104 0.01 8.86 -12.47
CA VAL A 104 0.69 7.61 -12.82
C VAL A 104 1.54 7.78 -14.09
N ILE A 105 0.96 8.37 -15.14
CA ILE A 105 1.66 8.57 -16.41
C ILE A 105 2.86 9.51 -16.22
N VAL A 106 2.63 10.67 -15.62
CA VAL A 106 3.65 11.73 -15.50
C VAL A 106 4.77 11.30 -14.54
N THR A 107 4.46 10.72 -13.38
CA THR A 107 5.49 10.27 -12.42
C THR A 107 6.36 9.16 -13.01
N ILE A 108 5.79 8.19 -13.74
CA ILE A 108 6.58 7.15 -14.41
C ILE A 108 7.47 7.77 -15.49
N ALA A 109 6.93 8.67 -16.32
CA ALA A 109 7.71 9.32 -17.38
C ALA A 109 8.89 10.13 -16.82
N VAL A 110 8.65 10.96 -15.80
CA VAL A 110 9.69 11.75 -15.11
C VAL A 110 10.71 10.85 -14.45
N SER A 111 10.29 9.76 -13.81
CA SER A 111 11.20 8.79 -13.21
C SER A 111 12.12 8.14 -14.23
N VAL A 112 11.62 7.72 -15.40
CA VAL A 112 12.44 7.16 -16.49
C VAL A 112 13.49 8.15 -16.97
N ILE A 113 13.14 9.44 -17.07
CA ILE A 113 14.06 10.51 -17.47
C ILE A 113 15.11 10.74 -16.36
N ALA A 114 14.67 10.91 -15.11
CA ALA A 114 15.55 11.15 -13.96
C ALA A 114 16.53 9.99 -13.73
N ALA A 115 16.06 8.75 -13.85
CA ALA A 115 16.90 7.55 -13.77
C ALA A 115 18.01 7.57 -14.82
N LYS A 116 17.67 7.94 -16.07
CA LYS A 116 18.66 8.06 -17.15
C LYS A 116 19.70 9.15 -16.85
N ILE A 117 19.29 10.30 -16.33
CA ILE A 117 20.19 11.41 -15.94
C ILE A 117 21.16 10.96 -14.84
N LEU A 118 20.71 10.14 -13.89
CA LEU A 118 21.55 9.60 -12.81
C LEU A 118 22.43 8.41 -13.23
N GLY A 119 22.38 8.01 -14.50
CA GLY A 119 23.17 6.92 -15.08
C GLY A 119 22.55 5.53 -14.94
N PHE A 120 21.27 5.43 -14.61
CA PHE A 120 20.55 4.15 -14.56
C PHE A 120 19.87 3.82 -15.90
N GLN A 121 19.51 2.54 -16.06
CA GLN A 121 18.74 2.08 -17.20
C GLN A 121 17.27 2.54 -17.12
N LYS A 122 16.61 2.71 -18.28
CA LYS A 122 15.20 3.09 -18.37
C LYS A 122 14.27 2.15 -17.60
N LEU A 123 14.54 0.85 -17.62
CA LEU A 123 13.76 -0.15 -16.87
C LEU A 123 13.82 0.09 -15.36
N PHE A 124 14.95 0.59 -14.84
CA PHE A 124 15.06 0.93 -13.42
C PHE A 124 14.18 2.13 -13.08
N GLY A 125 14.13 3.18 -13.92
CA GLY A 125 13.19 4.28 -13.73
C GLY A 125 11.73 3.85 -13.88
N MET A 126 11.41 2.94 -14.82
CA MET A 126 10.05 2.41 -14.90
C MET A 126 9.68 1.60 -13.64
N LEU A 127 10.64 0.88 -13.06
CA LEU A 127 10.49 0.13 -11.81
C LEU A 127 10.26 1.06 -10.60
N THR A 128 11.13 2.05 -10.39
CA THR A 128 11.02 2.98 -9.25
C THR A 128 9.83 3.91 -9.41
N GLY A 129 9.66 4.53 -10.58
CA GLY A 129 8.52 5.38 -10.88
C GLY A 129 7.19 4.65 -10.76
N GLY A 130 7.09 3.43 -11.29
CA GLY A 130 5.88 2.61 -11.17
C GLY A 130 5.59 2.19 -9.73
N SER A 131 6.63 1.86 -8.96
CA SER A 131 6.53 1.61 -7.52
C SER A 131 5.99 2.83 -6.76
N THR A 132 6.61 3.99 -6.97
CA THR A 132 6.24 5.26 -6.32
C THR A 132 4.83 5.72 -6.71
N ALA A 133 4.44 5.54 -7.98
CA ALA A 133 3.20 6.06 -8.55
C ALA A 133 1.96 5.17 -8.35
N ILE A 134 2.10 3.89 -8.03
CA ILE A 134 0.97 2.94 -7.98
C ILE A 134 0.72 2.46 -6.54
N CYS A 135 1.42 1.41 -6.11
CA CYS A 135 1.17 0.72 -4.84
C CYS A 135 2.46 0.19 -4.18
N GLY A 136 3.60 0.82 -4.47
CA GLY A 136 4.87 0.55 -3.80
C GLY A 136 5.43 -0.81 -4.14
N ALA A 137 5.76 -1.59 -3.10
CA ALA A 137 6.44 -2.87 -3.21
C ALA A 137 5.71 -3.85 -4.14
N SER A 138 4.37 -3.86 -4.11
CA SER A 138 3.59 -4.77 -4.96
C SER A 138 3.66 -4.40 -6.45
N ALA A 139 3.73 -3.11 -6.78
CA ALA A 139 3.96 -2.66 -8.15
C ALA A 139 5.39 -2.97 -8.61
N ALA A 140 6.40 -2.78 -7.75
CA ALA A 140 7.78 -3.12 -8.06
C ALA A 140 7.94 -4.61 -8.42
N LEU A 141 7.36 -5.51 -7.61
CA LEU A 141 7.39 -6.95 -7.85
C LEU A 141 6.67 -7.33 -9.16
N ALA A 142 5.50 -6.73 -9.42
CA ALA A 142 4.71 -7.05 -10.60
C ALA A 142 5.35 -6.52 -11.90
N LEU A 143 5.93 -5.32 -11.87
CA LEU A 143 6.69 -4.76 -12.99
C LEU A 143 7.97 -5.54 -13.25
N SER A 144 8.69 -5.90 -12.18
CA SER A 144 9.85 -6.77 -12.30
C SER A 144 9.48 -8.09 -12.97
N ALA A 145 8.39 -8.76 -12.56
CA ALA A 145 7.93 -10.00 -13.21
C ALA A 145 7.67 -9.83 -14.72
N ALA A 146 7.18 -8.67 -15.16
CA ALA A 146 6.92 -8.36 -16.57
C ALA A 146 8.17 -7.94 -17.37
N PHE A 147 9.28 -7.60 -16.71
CA PHE A 147 10.51 -7.19 -17.37
C PHE A 147 11.38 -8.38 -17.79
N PRO A 148 12.19 -8.23 -18.86
CA PRO A 148 13.15 -9.25 -19.28
C PRO A 148 14.10 -9.61 -18.15
N ASN A 149 14.62 -10.84 -18.18
CA ASN A 149 15.62 -11.27 -17.21
C ASN A 149 16.93 -10.51 -17.46
N HIS A 150 17.49 -9.95 -16.39
CA HIS A 150 18.76 -9.23 -16.40
C HIS A 150 19.48 -9.50 -15.06
N PRO A 151 20.82 -9.63 -15.04
CA PRO A 151 21.56 -9.99 -13.82
C PRO A 151 21.31 -9.08 -12.61
N GLN A 152 20.97 -7.81 -12.85
CA GLN A 152 20.71 -6.82 -11.81
C GLN A 152 19.24 -6.68 -11.42
N LYS A 153 18.32 -7.42 -12.06
CA LYS A 153 16.87 -7.28 -11.89
C LYS A 153 16.42 -7.52 -10.45
N GLU A 154 16.89 -8.59 -9.83
CA GLU A 154 16.54 -8.92 -8.44
C GLU A 154 17.03 -7.84 -7.47
N LYS A 155 18.29 -7.44 -7.61
CA LYS A 155 18.89 -6.37 -6.79
C LYS A 155 18.13 -5.05 -6.94
N ALA A 156 17.82 -4.65 -8.18
CA ALA A 156 17.02 -3.47 -8.47
C ALA A 156 15.62 -3.55 -7.82
N THR A 157 14.96 -4.71 -7.93
CA THR A 157 13.63 -4.95 -7.33
C THR A 157 13.68 -4.86 -5.81
N LEU A 158 14.66 -5.50 -5.17
CA LEU A 158 14.86 -5.45 -3.73
C LEU A 158 15.12 -4.01 -3.26
N PHE A 159 16.02 -3.29 -3.94
CA PHE A 159 16.30 -1.89 -3.66
C PHE A 159 15.07 -0.99 -3.77
N THR A 160 14.29 -1.15 -4.83
CA THR A 160 13.04 -0.41 -5.01
C THR A 160 12.01 -0.77 -3.94
N VAL A 161 11.87 -2.04 -3.58
CA VAL A 161 10.94 -2.49 -2.53
C VAL A 161 11.32 -1.90 -1.17
N ILE A 162 12.59 -2.01 -0.78
CA ILE A 162 13.08 -1.48 0.50
C ILE A 162 12.92 0.05 0.54
N GLY A 163 13.38 0.74 -0.52
CA GLY A 163 13.32 2.19 -0.62
C GLY A 163 11.89 2.72 -0.54
N VAL A 164 10.97 2.15 -1.33
CA VAL A 164 9.58 2.63 -1.36
C VAL A 164 8.84 2.32 -0.07
N SER A 165 9.13 1.18 0.57
CA SER A 165 8.54 0.83 1.85
C SER A 165 8.99 1.79 2.94
N ALA A 166 10.28 2.13 3.00
CA ALA A 166 10.79 3.11 3.95
C ALA A 166 10.20 4.51 3.71
N LEU A 167 10.17 4.98 2.45
CA LEU A 167 9.56 6.25 2.08
C LEU A 167 8.06 6.28 2.39
N SER A 168 7.36 5.18 2.17
CA SER A 168 5.93 5.09 2.49
C SER A 168 5.67 5.13 3.99
N THR A 169 6.52 4.48 4.80
CA THR A 169 6.42 4.55 6.27
C THR A 169 6.70 5.97 6.77
N PHE A 170 7.68 6.65 6.20
CA PHE A 170 7.91 8.07 6.49
C PHE A 170 6.70 8.93 6.10
N ALA A 171 6.17 8.74 4.89
CA ALA A 171 5.00 9.46 4.39
C ALA A 171 3.76 9.22 5.25
N MET A 172 3.55 8.00 5.76
CA MET A 172 2.44 7.68 6.67
C MET A 172 2.41 8.58 7.92
N ILE A 173 3.58 8.93 8.44
CA ILE A 173 3.73 9.74 9.65
C ILE A 173 3.67 11.23 9.29
N VAL A 174 4.40 11.64 8.25
CA VAL A 174 4.62 13.06 7.94
C VAL A 174 3.48 13.69 7.13
N TYR A 175 2.89 12.97 6.18
CA TYR A 175 1.91 13.57 5.27
C TYR A 175 0.59 13.98 5.94
N PRO A 176 0.06 13.27 6.96
CA PRO A 176 -1.05 13.77 7.77
C PRO A 176 -0.76 15.13 8.42
N MET A 177 0.47 15.36 8.87
CA MET A 177 0.88 16.64 9.45
C MET A 177 0.90 17.75 8.39
N ILE A 178 1.38 17.44 7.18
CA ILE A 178 1.35 18.36 6.03
C ILE A 178 -0.11 18.70 5.67
N ALA A 179 -0.99 17.70 5.56
CA ALA A 179 -2.41 17.90 5.24
C ALA A 179 -3.11 18.79 6.28
N LYS A 180 -2.82 18.58 7.57
CA LYS A 180 -3.34 19.41 8.66
C LYS A 180 -2.79 20.84 8.61
N TRP A 181 -1.48 20.99 8.36
CA TRP A 181 -0.84 22.30 8.27
C TRP A 181 -1.36 23.13 7.09
N LEU A 182 -1.65 22.48 5.95
CA LEU A 182 -2.30 23.08 4.79
C LEU A 182 -3.80 23.34 4.99
N GLY A 183 -4.39 22.93 6.12
CA GLY A 183 -5.82 23.12 6.40
C GLY A 183 -6.74 22.38 5.44
N LEU A 184 -6.31 21.24 4.88
CA LEU A 184 -7.11 20.49 3.91
C LEU A 184 -8.38 19.93 4.58
N SER A 185 -9.51 20.02 3.87
CA SER A 185 -10.76 19.35 4.28
C SER A 185 -10.55 17.83 4.38
N PRO A 186 -11.36 17.08 5.16
CA PRO A 186 -11.20 15.63 5.31
C PRO A 186 -11.15 14.87 3.96
N GLN A 187 -11.96 15.31 2.99
CA GLN A 187 -12.00 14.78 1.63
C GLN A 187 -10.72 15.13 0.86
N ALA A 188 -10.29 16.40 0.86
CA ALA A 188 -9.07 16.84 0.18
C ALA A 188 -7.82 16.17 0.78
N ALA A 189 -7.74 16.07 2.11
CA ALA A 189 -6.71 15.31 2.79
C ALA A 189 -6.73 13.83 2.37
N GLY A 190 -7.92 13.24 2.21
CA GLY A 190 -8.06 11.87 1.74
C GLY A 190 -7.51 11.69 0.32
N VAL A 191 -7.86 12.59 -0.60
CA VAL A 191 -7.30 12.61 -1.97
C VAL A 191 -5.79 12.77 -1.93
N PHE A 192 -5.28 13.72 -1.16
CA PHE A 192 -3.84 13.98 -0.99
C PHE A 192 -3.10 12.73 -0.51
N LEU A 193 -3.53 12.11 0.60
CA LEU A 193 -2.87 10.94 1.16
C LEU A 193 -2.96 9.72 0.23
N GLY A 194 -4.14 9.46 -0.36
CA GLY A 194 -4.32 8.36 -1.30
C GLY A 194 -3.50 8.53 -2.59
N ALA A 195 -3.34 9.77 -3.05
CA ALA A 195 -2.59 10.10 -4.26
C ALA A 195 -1.07 10.11 -4.06
N THR A 196 -0.57 10.36 -2.85
CA THR A 196 0.87 10.57 -2.59
C THR A 196 1.56 9.43 -1.86
N ILE A 197 0.94 8.81 -0.86
CA ILE A 197 1.56 7.71 -0.11
C ILE A 197 1.68 6.48 -1.01
N HIS A 198 2.82 5.78 -0.96
CA HIS A 198 3.18 4.78 -1.96
C HIS A 198 2.55 3.41 -1.72
N ASP A 199 2.36 2.96 -0.49
CA ASP A 199 1.81 1.65 -0.16
C ASP A 199 0.38 1.77 0.41
N VAL A 200 -0.44 0.74 0.17
CA VAL A 200 -1.86 0.72 0.58
C VAL A 200 -1.99 0.66 2.10
N ALA A 201 -1.13 -0.10 2.78
CA ALA A 201 -1.18 -0.22 4.24
C ALA A 201 -0.98 1.15 4.90
N GLN A 202 0.06 1.85 4.45
CA GLN A 202 0.43 3.17 4.95
C GLN A 202 -0.60 4.24 4.60
N VAL A 203 -1.25 4.17 3.43
CA VAL A 203 -2.37 5.06 3.10
C VAL A 203 -3.51 4.88 4.09
N VAL A 204 -3.92 3.63 4.33
CA VAL A 204 -5.03 3.32 5.23
C VAL A 204 -4.68 3.76 6.64
N GLY A 205 -3.49 3.40 7.13
CA GLY A 205 -3.01 3.83 8.44
C GLY A 205 -2.99 5.36 8.60
N ALA A 206 -2.49 6.09 7.61
CA ALA A 206 -2.44 7.56 7.62
C ALA A 206 -3.85 8.19 7.56
N GLY A 207 -4.70 7.75 6.62
CA GLY A 207 -6.02 8.32 6.42
C GLY A 207 -6.92 8.14 7.64
N TYR A 208 -7.00 6.92 8.18
CA TYR A 208 -7.79 6.63 9.37
C TYR A 208 -7.20 7.19 10.66
N SER A 209 -5.91 7.60 10.66
CA SER A 209 -5.35 8.35 11.78
C SER A 209 -5.86 9.80 11.85
N MET A 210 -6.35 10.36 10.74
CA MET A 210 -6.92 11.71 10.69
C MET A 210 -8.42 11.71 10.94
N SER A 211 -9.17 10.94 10.14
CA SER A 211 -10.61 10.78 10.31
C SER A 211 -11.10 9.57 9.51
N THR A 212 -12.30 9.09 9.83
CA THR A 212 -12.96 8.03 9.06
C THR A 212 -13.18 8.42 7.60
N GLN A 213 -13.64 9.66 7.36
CA GLN A 213 -13.88 10.18 6.01
C GLN A 213 -12.60 10.31 5.18
N THR A 214 -11.51 10.79 5.80
CA THR A 214 -10.18 10.84 5.18
C THR A 214 -9.69 9.44 4.84
N GLY A 215 -9.87 8.48 5.75
CA GLY A 215 -9.54 7.07 5.54
C GLY A 215 -10.29 6.44 4.36
N ASP A 216 -11.61 6.63 4.28
CA ASP A 216 -12.43 6.12 3.17
C ASP A 216 -11.97 6.70 1.83
N THR A 217 -11.87 8.03 1.76
CA THR A 217 -11.48 8.75 0.55
C THR A 217 -10.08 8.35 0.09
N ALA A 218 -9.11 8.29 1.01
CA ALA A 218 -7.74 7.89 0.71
C ALA A 218 -7.65 6.45 0.22
N THR A 219 -8.44 5.54 0.83
CA THR A 219 -8.50 4.13 0.40
C THR A 219 -9.03 4.03 -1.03
N VAL A 220 -10.12 4.74 -1.36
CA VAL A 220 -10.69 4.75 -2.72
C VAL A 220 -9.67 5.26 -3.74
N VAL A 221 -9.08 6.44 -3.51
CA VAL A 221 -8.08 7.02 -4.43
C VAL A 221 -6.87 6.10 -4.57
N LYS A 222 -6.44 5.44 -3.49
CA LYS A 222 -5.34 4.48 -3.54
C LYS A 222 -5.69 3.22 -4.32
N LEU A 223 -6.90 2.69 -4.18
CA LEU A 223 -7.35 1.52 -4.95
C LEU A 223 -7.52 1.86 -6.43
N MET A 224 -7.94 3.09 -6.77
CA MET A 224 -7.90 3.59 -8.16
C MET A 224 -6.47 3.56 -8.72
N ARG A 225 -5.46 3.99 -7.93
CA ARG A 225 -4.05 3.87 -8.33
C ARG A 225 -3.61 2.43 -8.47
N VAL A 226 -3.98 1.55 -7.53
CA VAL A 226 -3.70 0.10 -7.63
C VAL A 226 -4.29 -0.48 -8.91
N ALA A 227 -5.47 -0.02 -9.35
CA ALA A 227 -6.08 -0.48 -10.58
C ALA A 227 -5.26 -0.13 -11.84
N MET A 228 -4.50 0.98 -11.79
CA MET A 228 -3.56 1.37 -12.86
C MET A 228 -2.36 0.43 -13.01
N LEU A 229 -2.17 -0.52 -12.09
CA LEU A 229 -1.12 -1.53 -12.23
C LEU A 229 -1.27 -2.36 -13.51
N LEU A 230 -2.51 -2.79 -13.81
CA LEU A 230 -2.79 -3.60 -15.00
C LEU A 230 -2.42 -2.89 -16.31
N PRO A 231 -2.93 -1.67 -16.62
CA PRO A 231 -2.56 -0.99 -17.86
C PRO A 231 -1.06 -0.68 -17.92
N VAL A 232 -0.42 -0.31 -16.80
CA VAL A 232 1.02 -0.03 -16.80
C VAL A 232 1.84 -1.28 -17.11
N ILE A 233 1.49 -2.45 -16.54
CA ILE A 233 2.19 -3.70 -16.84
C ILE A 233 1.99 -4.11 -18.31
N VAL A 234 0.78 -3.96 -18.85
CA VAL A 234 0.51 -4.26 -20.27
C VAL A 234 1.37 -3.37 -21.17
N CYS A 235 1.42 -2.06 -20.91
CA CYS A 235 2.27 -1.13 -21.64
C CYS A 235 3.76 -1.51 -21.52
N ALA A 236 4.23 -1.82 -20.31
CA ALA A 236 5.60 -2.27 -20.06
C ALA A 236 5.95 -3.53 -20.88
N ALA A 237 5.08 -4.54 -20.85
CA ALA A 237 5.27 -5.79 -21.58
C ALA A 237 5.24 -5.59 -23.11
N MET A 238 4.41 -4.69 -23.62
CA MET A 238 4.40 -4.34 -25.04
C MET A 238 5.71 -3.65 -25.46
N ILE A 239 6.19 -2.68 -24.67
CA ILE A 239 7.43 -1.96 -24.95
C ILE A 239 8.63 -2.91 -24.96
N THR A 240 8.71 -3.84 -24.00
CA THR A 240 9.82 -4.80 -23.92
C THR A 240 9.80 -5.80 -25.07
N ARG A 241 8.61 -6.30 -25.46
CA ARG A 241 8.45 -7.17 -26.64
C ARG A 241 8.87 -6.47 -27.94
N MET A 242 8.49 -5.20 -28.12
CA MET A 242 8.91 -4.42 -29.29
C MET A 242 10.43 -4.21 -29.37
N GLN A 243 11.14 -4.26 -28.24
CA GLN A 243 12.59 -4.14 -28.17
C GLN A 243 13.32 -5.48 -28.42
N GLY A 244 12.62 -6.53 -28.88
CA GLY A 244 13.19 -7.83 -29.21
C GLY A 244 13.53 -8.69 -27.99
N ALA A 245 12.99 -8.36 -26.81
CA ALA A 245 13.14 -9.20 -25.63
C ALA A 245 12.03 -10.25 -25.58
N ASP A 246 12.41 -11.53 -25.61
CA ASP A 246 11.46 -12.62 -25.37
C ASP A 246 10.96 -12.56 -23.94
N SER A 247 9.63 -12.42 -23.79
CA SER A 247 8.97 -12.50 -22.49
C SER A 247 8.89 -13.96 -22.05
N THR A 248 10.00 -14.52 -21.56
CA THR A 248 10.03 -15.88 -20.97
C THR A 248 9.49 -15.92 -19.54
N GLY A 249 8.89 -14.81 -19.06
CA GLY A 249 8.38 -14.67 -17.70
C GLY A 249 6.95 -15.16 -17.54
N GLU A 250 6.58 -15.51 -16.31
CA GLU A 250 5.20 -15.82 -15.93
C GLU A 250 4.24 -14.68 -16.28
N ARG A 251 2.98 -15.02 -16.55
CA ARG A 251 1.95 -14.03 -16.88
C ARG A 251 1.86 -12.99 -15.76
N PRO A 252 1.79 -11.69 -16.10
CA PRO A 252 1.72 -10.66 -15.10
C PRO A 252 0.49 -10.85 -14.20
N PRO A 253 0.62 -10.60 -12.89
CA PRO A 253 -0.47 -10.81 -11.95
C PRO A 253 -1.64 -9.89 -12.28
N LEU A 254 -2.85 -10.46 -12.29
CA LEU A 254 -4.10 -9.73 -12.40
C LEU A 254 -4.28 -8.75 -11.22
N LEU A 255 -5.25 -7.83 -11.35
CA LEU A 255 -5.65 -6.91 -10.29
C LEU A 255 -5.67 -7.60 -8.92
N PRO A 256 -5.07 -6.99 -7.87
CA PRO A 256 -5.01 -7.64 -6.57
C PRO A 256 -6.40 -8.03 -6.06
N TRP A 257 -6.55 -9.26 -5.60
CA TRP A 257 -7.85 -9.81 -5.18
C TRP A 257 -8.57 -8.95 -4.14
N PHE A 258 -7.82 -8.25 -3.26
CA PHE A 258 -8.41 -7.41 -2.22
C PHE A 258 -9.05 -6.14 -2.77
N ALA A 259 -8.53 -5.59 -3.87
CA ALA A 259 -9.13 -4.45 -4.56
C ALA A 259 -10.43 -4.88 -5.24
N VAL A 260 -10.44 -6.08 -5.83
CA VAL A 260 -11.66 -6.69 -6.39
C VAL A 260 -12.68 -6.99 -5.30
N GLY A 261 -12.26 -7.58 -4.18
CA GLY A 261 -13.11 -7.86 -3.02
C GLY A 261 -13.70 -6.59 -2.42
N PHE A 262 -12.91 -5.52 -2.30
CA PHE A 262 -13.38 -4.19 -1.91
C PHE A 262 -14.50 -3.71 -2.83
N LEU A 263 -14.30 -3.77 -4.15
CA LEU A 263 -15.28 -3.31 -5.12
C LEU A 263 -16.58 -4.13 -5.06
N ILE A 264 -16.47 -5.46 -4.95
CA ILE A 264 -17.63 -6.35 -4.80
C ILE A 264 -18.43 -6.00 -3.54
N LEU A 265 -17.76 -5.83 -2.40
CA LEU A 265 -18.43 -5.48 -1.15
C LEU A 265 -19.04 -4.07 -1.20
N ALA A 266 -18.40 -3.11 -1.88
CA ALA A 266 -18.98 -1.79 -2.12
C ALA A 266 -20.23 -1.87 -3.00
N CYS A 267 -20.23 -2.70 -4.05
CA CYS A 267 -21.42 -2.95 -4.86
C CYS A 267 -22.55 -3.58 -4.03
N ILE A 268 -22.24 -4.58 -3.20
CA ILE A 268 -23.20 -5.21 -2.28
C ILE A 268 -23.78 -4.19 -1.31
N ASN A 269 -22.94 -3.39 -0.66
CA ASN A 269 -23.37 -2.34 0.26
C ASN A 269 -24.28 -1.31 -0.42
N SER A 270 -24.01 -0.99 -1.68
CA SER A 270 -24.78 -0.02 -2.48
C SER A 270 -26.19 -0.48 -2.83
N THR A 271 -26.50 -1.77 -2.70
CA THR A 271 -27.88 -2.28 -2.88
C THR A 271 -28.82 -1.84 -1.76
N GLY A 272 -28.28 -1.46 -0.59
CA GLY A 272 -29.05 -1.17 0.61
C GLY A 272 -29.69 -2.39 1.27
N TRP A 273 -29.47 -3.61 0.75
CA TRP A 273 -30.10 -4.84 1.25
C TRP A 273 -29.41 -5.43 2.47
N VAL A 274 -28.18 -5.01 2.77
CA VAL A 274 -27.42 -5.57 3.90
C VAL A 274 -27.91 -4.95 5.21
N PRO A 275 -28.31 -5.74 6.21
CA PRO A 275 -28.72 -5.22 7.51
C PRO A 275 -27.61 -4.41 8.19
N THR A 276 -27.96 -3.31 8.85
CA THR A 276 -27.01 -2.42 9.54
C THR A 276 -26.16 -3.14 10.58
N MET A 277 -26.71 -4.14 11.28
CA MET A 277 -25.99 -4.97 12.24
C MET A 277 -24.84 -5.76 11.56
N VAL A 278 -25.09 -6.31 10.37
CA VAL A 278 -24.08 -7.04 9.59
C VAL A 278 -23.01 -6.07 9.07
N GLN A 279 -23.43 -4.89 8.58
CA GLN A 279 -22.49 -3.86 8.13
C GLN A 279 -21.55 -3.42 9.26
N ASN A 280 -22.09 -3.14 10.45
CA ASN A 280 -21.31 -2.74 11.62
C ASN A 280 -20.33 -3.84 12.03
N GLY A 281 -20.79 -5.10 12.12
CA GLY A 281 -19.91 -6.23 12.45
C GLY A 281 -18.76 -6.41 11.46
N ILE A 282 -19.01 -6.25 10.16
CA ILE A 282 -17.95 -6.33 9.14
C ILE A 282 -16.99 -5.14 9.23
N ASN A 283 -17.50 -3.94 9.48
CA ASN A 283 -16.69 -2.74 9.64
C ASN A 283 -15.78 -2.82 10.88
N ASP A 284 -16.29 -3.36 11.98
CA ASP A 284 -15.50 -3.58 13.20
C ASP A 284 -14.42 -4.66 12.99
N LEU A 285 -14.78 -5.75 12.31
CA LEU A 285 -13.82 -6.80 11.94
C LEU A 285 -12.71 -6.24 11.03
N SER A 286 -13.09 -5.42 10.06
CA SER A 286 -12.15 -4.72 9.19
C SER A 286 -11.20 -3.84 9.98
N ARG A 287 -11.73 -2.99 10.89
CA ARG A 287 -10.93 -2.14 11.77
C ARG A 287 -9.91 -2.96 12.56
N TRP A 288 -10.33 -4.06 13.19
CA TRP A 288 -9.42 -4.93 13.92
C TRP A 288 -8.33 -5.54 13.03
N PHE A 289 -8.69 -6.05 11.86
CA PHE A 289 -7.71 -6.58 10.90
C PHE A 289 -6.68 -5.53 10.49
N LEU A 290 -7.12 -4.28 10.27
CA LEU A 290 -6.23 -3.18 9.93
C LEU A 290 -5.29 -2.83 11.09
N VAL A 291 -5.79 -2.67 12.32
CA VAL A 291 -4.92 -2.35 13.47
C VAL A 291 -3.89 -3.46 13.72
N ILE A 292 -4.33 -4.73 13.72
CA ILE A 292 -3.45 -5.90 13.85
C ILE A 292 -2.39 -5.94 12.74
N ALA A 293 -2.80 -5.67 11.50
CA ALA A 293 -1.89 -5.68 10.37
C ALA A 293 -0.91 -4.50 10.36
N ILE A 294 -1.32 -3.32 10.82
CA ILE A 294 -0.44 -2.16 10.97
C ILE A 294 0.57 -2.40 12.10
N SER A 295 0.17 -3.07 13.19
CA SER A 295 1.12 -3.55 14.20
C SER A 295 2.16 -4.49 13.61
N ALA A 296 1.73 -5.49 12.85
CA ALA A 296 2.64 -6.41 12.15
C ALA A 296 3.54 -5.68 11.14
N LEU A 297 3.01 -4.68 10.42
CA LEU A 297 3.78 -3.85 9.49
C LEU A 297 4.87 -3.04 10.20
N GLY A 298 4.55 -2.45 11.37
CA GLY A 298 5.53 -1.80 12.24
C GLY A 298 6.66 -2.74 12.60
N MET A 299 6.32 -3.98 13.01
CA MET A 299 7.31 -5.02 13.32
C MET A 299 8.17 -5.44 12.14
N LYS A 300 7.72 -5.23 10.89
CA LYS A 300 8.51 -5.52 9.69
C LYS A 300 9.36 -4.36 9.21
N THR A 301 9.26 -3.20 9.83
CA THR A 301 9.97 -2.01 9.37
C THR A 301 11.46 -2.15 9.63
N GLN A 302 12.23 -2.48 8.60
CA GLN A 302 13.68 -2.65 8.70
C GLN A 302 14.41 -1.42 8.14
N LEU A 303 14.42 -0.32 8.92
CA LEU A 303 15.13 0.90 8.53
C LEU A 303 16.64 0.65 8.28
N LYS A 304 17.21 -0.37 8.92
CA LYS A 304 18.61 -0.79 8.70
C LYS A 304 18.86 -1.26 7.27
N GLU A 305 17.89 -1.92 6.63
CA GLU A 305 18.04 -2.38 5.24
C GLU A 305 18.12 -1.22 4.25
N LEU A 306 17.55 -0.04 4.59
CA LEU A 306 17.65 1.14 3.73
C LEU A 306 19.11 1.58 3.52
N ALA A 307 19.98 1.38 4.51
CA ALA A 307 21.40 1.67 4.39
C ALA A 307 22.11 0.82 3.31
N SER A 308 21.53 -0.32 2.91
CA SER A 308 22.08 -1.21 1.88
C SER A 308 21.71 -0.81 0.44
N VAL A 309 20.76 0.12 0.26
CA VAL A 309 20.16 0.47 -1.05
C VAL A 309 21.04 1.41 -1.90
N GLY A 310 22.06 2.02 -1.29
CA GLY A 310 22.98 2.96 -1.96
C GLY A 310 22.36 4.35 -2.17
N ILE A 311 23.21 5.38 -2.22
CA ILE A 311 22.72 6.78 -2.19
C ILE A 311 21.98 7.20 -3.46
N LYS A 312 22.45 6.77 -4.65
CA LYS A 312 21.85 7.19 -5.94
C LYS A 312 20.41 6.70 -6.10
N PRO A 313 20.07 5.41 -5.86
CA PRO A 313 18.68 4.96 -5.88
C PRO A 313 17.78 5.68 -4.87
N ILE A 314 18.29 5.94 -3.65
CA ILE A 314 17.54 6.65 -2.61
C ILE A 314 17.22 8.07 -3.06
N LEU A 315 18.20 8.82 -3.60
CA LEU A 315 17.99 10.17 -4.11
C LEU A 315 16.97 10.21 -5.26
N LEU A 316 17.03 9.25 -6.18
CA LEU A 316 16.05 9.11 -7.25
C LEU A 316 14.63 8.96 -6.67
N MET A 317 14.43 8.02 -5.75
CA MET A 317 13.12 7.73 -5.18
C MET A 317 12.59 8.86 -4.29
N ILE A 318 13.45 9.52 -3.50
CA ILE A 318 13.08 10.73 -2.76
C ILE A 318 12.61 11.82 -3.73
N GLY A 319 13.36 12.04 -4.81
CA GLY A 319 13.00 13.00 -5.86
C GLY A 319 11.65 12.68 -6.50
N GLU A 320 11.39 11.41 -6.81
CA GLU A 320 10.11 10.94 -7.33
C GLU A 320 8.96 11.17 -6.34
N SER A 321 9.17 10.89 -5.05
CA SER A 321 8.17 11.11 -4.00
C SER A 321 7.85 12.60 -3.82
N ILE A 322 8.88 13.46 -3.79
CA ILE A 322 8.71 14.92 -3.69
C ILE A 322 7.99 15.45 -4.93
N PHE A 323 8.40 14.99 -6.12
CA PHE A 323 7.75 15.35 -7.37
C PHE A 323 6.27 14.95 -7.38
N LEU A 324 5.95 13.73 -6.94
CA LEU A 324 4.58 13.25 -6.83
C LEU A 324 3.74 14.12 -5.88
N VAL A 325 4.28 14.48 -4.71
CA VAL A 325 3.62 15.39 -3.77
C VAL A 325 3.36 16.77 -4.40
N ALA A 326 4.37 17.35 -5.04
CA ALA A 326 4.24 18.65 -5.69
C ALA A 326 3.19 18.62 -6.82
N LEU A 327 3.19 17.56 -7.62
CA LEU A 327 2.24 17.36 -8.70
C LEU A 327 0.81 17.21 -8.16
N VAL A 328 0.60 16.43 -7.10
CA VAL A 328 -0.71 16.28 -6.45
C VAL A 328 -1.22 17.61 -5.93
N LEU A 329 -0.40 18.35 -5.17
CA LEU A 329 -0.81 19.64 -4.61
C LEU A 329 -1.09 20.67 -5.72
N GLY A 330 -0.30 20.67 -6.79
CA GLY A 330 -0.52 21.52 -7.96
C GLY A 330 -1.85 21.23 -8.66
N LEU A 331 -2.12 19.95 -8.95
CA LEU A 331 -3.37 19.53 -9.60
C LEU A 331 -4.59 19.72 -8.69
N MET A 332 -4.44 19.47 -7.38
CA MET A 332 -5.51 19.70 -6.42
C MET A 332 -5.93 21.17 -6.41
N ARG A 333 -4.99 22.11 -6.39
CA ARG A 333 -5.29 23.54 -6.43
C ARG A 333 -5.98 24.00 -7.72
N LEU A 334 -5.82 23.26 -8.82
CA LEU A 334 -6.44 23.57 -10.10
C LEU A 334 -7.86 23.00 -10.23
N TRP A 335 -8.16 21.88 -9.57
CA TRP A 335 -9.39 21.11 -9.78
C TRP A 335 -10.31 21.00 -8.55
N PHE A 336 -9.83 21.36 -7.36
CA PHE A 336 -10.53 21.32 -6.08
C PHE A 336 -10.45 22.67 -5.37
#